data_AF-A0A925LEZ0-F1
#
_entry.id   AF-A0A925LEZ0-F1
#
_cell.length_a   1.000
_cell.length_b   1.000
_cell.length_c   1.000
_cell.angle_alpha   90.00
_cell.angle_beta   90.00
_cell.angle_gamma   90.00
#
_symmetry.space_group_name_H-M   'P 1'
#
loop_
_entity.id
_entity.type
_entity.pdbx_description
1 polymer ?
#
loop_
_entity_poly.entity_id
_entity_poly.type
_entity_poly.pdbx_seq_one_letter_code
_entity_poly.pdbx_strand_id
1 'polypeptide(L)'
;MSQKVITRLCWIIPGILFLVFYFYFFTLNRFHLLYLEQTQLFCFTRTYFESFISSPGQFIFYLGEFLTQFFVYPAIGAGILTLSGIVVFLLCAWILKRFKTGAWVFALVPVMLIAALQSNHLYKVGLTIGFILALCFGACYLLIRSPWARLIVGAVALPVLYHLAGAFALWAALLAVLSELFYFNAKARWIHSAILIVVCLAFPFLAWKFMYIMPWQEVWINPFPFRGVSRMPLFAALLIGFPFIVVVLSLYRQFRKQERLLVPWNYKSILASGVLLIGGGVWIKTKAYDPTIEVFLGMDHYVQTEDWKKVIELSKEYPEMNQLVVYYTNLAVYKTGQMANRMFDFPQMGVGGLQLQWARDEVTPFFGGEVFYHLNYINEAYRWAFESMVAKG
;
A
#
# COMPACT_ATOMS: atom_id res chain seq x y z
N MET A 1 19.70 17.56 29.67
CA MET A 1 18.25 17.24 29.59
C MET A 1 17.97 16.07 30.53
N SER A 2 16.99 16.18 31.44
CA SER A 2 16.65 15.08 32.37
C SER A 2 16.20 13.83 31.59
N GLN A 3 16.62 12.65 32.05
CA GLN A 3 16.32 11.36 31.42
C GLN A 3 14.81 11.13 31.24
N LYS A 4 13.97 11.69 32.12
CA LYS A 4 12.49 11.67 32.00
C LYS A 4 11.95 12.48 30.82
N VAL A 5 12.59 13.61 30.48
CA VAL A 5 12.17 14.47 29.36
C VAL A 5 12.52 13.80 28.03
N ILE A 6 13.67 13.13 27.97
CA ILE A 6 14.10 12.35 26.82
C ILE A 6 13.09 11.22 26.52
N THR A 7 12.67 10.46 27.53
CA THR A 7 11.71 9.36 27.32
C THR A 7 10.32 9.83 26.89
N ARG A 8 9.89 11.03 27.30
CA ARG A 8 8.61 11.62 26.83
C ARG A 8 8.71 12.07 25.37
N LEU A 9 9.82 12.70 24.98
CA LEU A 9 10.06 13.11 23.59
C LEU A 9 10.14 11.92 22.63
N CYS A 10 10.56 10.74 23.10
CA CYS A 10 10.52 9.49 22.33
C CYS A 10 9.16 9.15 21.73
N TRP A 11 8.08 9.52 22.40
CA TRP A 11 6.72 9.22 21.96
C TRP A 11 6.05 10.41 21.28
N ILE A 12 6.48 11.63 21.61
CA ILE A 12 5.95 12.86 21.01
C ILE A 12 6.31 12.94 19.52
N ILE A 13 7.57 12.62 19.14
CA ILE A 13 7.99 12.75 17.73
C ILE A 13 7.21 11.79 16.80
N PRO A 14 7.11 10.48 17.09
CA PRO A 14 6.23 9.60 16.33
C PRO A 14 4.76 10.02 16.38
N GLY A 15 4.28 10.51 17.53
CA GLY A 15 2.89 11.00 17.67
C GLY A 15 2.58 12.15 16.70
N ILE A 16 3.44 13.17 16.65
CA ILE A 16 3.32 14.29 15.70
C ILE A 16 3.39 13.78 14.26
N LEU A 17 4.31 12.86 13.97
CA LEU A 17 4.42 12.27 12.64
C LEU A 17 3.11 11.60 12.20
N PHE A 18 2.50 10.78 13.05
CA PHE A 18 1.25 10.09 12.72
C PHE A 18 0.07 11.05 12.64
N LEU A 19 0.07 12.15 13.37
CA LEU A 19 -0.89 13.24 13.15
C LEU A 19 -0.71 13.88 11.76
N VAL A 20 0.53 14.19 11.36
CA VAL A 20 0.82 14.71 10.02
C VAL A 20 0.44 13.69 8.93
N PHE A 21 0.72 12.40 9.16
CA PHE A 21 0.33 11.30 8.28
C PHE A 21 -1.19 11.24 8.12
N TYR A 22 -1.94 11.32 9.22
CA TYR A 22 -3.40 11.36 9.20
C TYR A 22 -3.91 12.55 8.39
N PHE A 23 -3.44 13.76 8.69
CA PHE A 23 -3.88 14.96 7.97
C PHE A 23 -3.49 14.90 6.49
N TYR A 24 -2.33 14.34 6.15
CA TYR A 24 -1.92 14.15 4.76
C TYR A 24 -2.94 13.31 3.96
N PHE A 25 -3.39 12.18 4.49
CA PHE A 25 -4.41 11.37 3.80
C PHE A 25 -5.80 12.01 3.87
N PHE A 26 -6.16 12.63 4.99
CA PHE A 26 -7.47 13.24 5.18
C PHE A 26 -7.70 14.46 4.28
N THR A 27 -6.67 15.28 4.04
CA THR A 27 -6.80 16.52 3.26
C THR A 27 -6.28 16.41 1.84
N LEU A 28 -5.07 15.86 1.65
CA LEU A 28 -4.43 15.86 0.33
C LEU A 28 -4.81 14.64 -0.53
N ASN A 29 -5.15 13.49 0.07
CA ASN A 29 -5.53 12.28 -0.69
C ASN A 29 -6.99 11.90 -0.44
N ARG A 30 -7.86 12.89 -0.23
CA ARG A 30 -9.25 12.66 0.15
C ARG A 30 -10.00 11.92 -0.96
N PHE A 31 -9.91 12.41 -2.19
CA PHE A 31 -10.61 11.83 -3.34
C PHE A 31 -9.95 10.55 -3.81
N HIS A 32 -8.64 10.40 -3.58
CA HIS A 32 -7.97 9.12 -3.73
C HIS A 32 -8.57 8.01 -2.85
N LEU A 33 -8.87 8.30 -1.58
CA LEU A 33 -9.52 7.33 -0.69
C LEU A 33 -10.91 6.95 -1.21
N LEU A 34 -11.69 7.95 -1.65
CA LEU A 34 -13.03 7.73 -2.20
C LEU A 34 -12.99 6.90 -3.48
N TYR A 35 -12.04 7.19 -4.38
CA TYR A 35 -11.85 6.45 -5.61
C TYR A 35 -11.50 4.97 -5.35
N LEU A 36 -10.62 4.71 -4.37
CA LEU A 36 -10.29 3.34 -4.00
C LEU A 36 -11.54 2.58 -3.56
N GLU A 37 -12.42 3.20 -2.78
CA GLU A 37 -13.69 2.57 -2.39
C GLU A 37 -14.65 2.38 -3.57
N GLN A 38 -14.84 3.40 -4.40
CA GLN A 38 -15.71 3.35 -5.58
C GLN A 38 -15.36 2.22 -6.55
N THR A 39 -14.09 1.85 -6.65
CA THR A 39 -13.61 0.81 -7.57
C THR A 39 -13.75 -0.63 -7.07
N GLN A 40 -14.28 -0.85 -5.85
CA GLN A 40 -14.41 -2.19 -5.27
C GLN A 40 -15.72 -2.36 -4.49
N LEU A 41 -16.25 -3.58 -4.48
CA LEU A 41 -17.45 -3.93 -3.72
C LEU A 41 -17.17 -5.13 -2.82
N PHE A 42 -17.09 -4.88 -1.51
CA PHE A 42 -16.89 -5.94 -0.53
C PHE A 42 -18.20 -6.71 -0.26
N CYS A 43 -18.17 -8.03 -0.37
CA CYS A 43 -19.33 -8.90 -0.12
C CYS A 43 -19.05 -9.88 1.02
N PHE A 44 -20.02 -10.09 1.92
CA PHE A 44 -19.93 -11.12 2.98
C PHE A 44 -20.33 -12.52 2.50
N THR A 45 -20.53 -12.71 1.19
CA THR A 45 -20.98 -13.98 0.64
C THR A 45 -19.85 -15.01 0.64
N ARG A 46 -20.22 -16.28 0.85
CA ARG A 46 -19.27 -17.39 0.84
C ARG A 46 -18.50 -17.49 -0.48
N THR A 47 -19.20 -17.31 -1.60
CA THR A 47 -18.60 -17.37 -2.94
C THR A 47 -17.53 -16.30 -3.16
N TYR A 48 -17.78 -15.08 -2.67
CA TYR A 48 -16.80 -14.01 -2.70
C TYR A 48 -15.59 -14.33 -1.81
N PHE A 49 -15.80 -14.85 -0.60
CA PHE A 49 -14.67 -15.24 0.27
C PHE A 49 -13.83 -16.39 -0.32
N GLU A 50 -14.47 -17.40 -0.92
CA GLU A 50 -13.80 -18.55 -1.53
C GLU A 50 -12.87 -18.14 -2.68
N SER A 51 -13.19 -17.10 -3.45
CA SER A 51 -12.29 -16.60 -4.50
C SER A 51 -10.99 -15.98 -3.96
N PHE A 52 -10.93 -15.57 -2.70
CA PHE A 52 -9.69 -15.07 -2.07
C PHE A 52 -8.88 -16.15 -1.35
N ILE A 53 -9.43 -17.35 -1.15
CA ILE A 53 -8.70 -18.49 -0.57
C ILE A 53 -8.25 -19.47 -1.65
N SER A 54 -8.89 -19.48 -2.82
CA SER A 54 -8.55 -20.39 -3.91
C SER A 54 -7.15 -20.19 -4.49
N SER A 55 -6.54 -19.02 -4.28
CA SER A 55 -5.22 -18.66 -4.83
C SER A 55 -4.29 -18.10 -3.76
N PRO A 56 -2.98 -18.39 -3.83
CA PRO A 56 -2.05 -18.00 -2.79
C PRO A 56 -1.92 -16.48 -2.72
N GLY A 57 -2.00 -15.94 -1.52
CA GLY A 57 -1.82 -14.51 -1.28
C GLY A 57 -3.03 -13.64 -1.60
N GLN A 58 -4.17 -14.20 -1.99
CA GLN A 58 -5.38 -13.40 -2.22
C GLN A 58 -6.10 -13.01 -0.91
N PHE A 59 -5.92 -13.77 0.18
CA PHE A 59 -6.57 -13.48 1.47
C PHE A 59 -6.20 -12.10 2.04
N ILE A 60 -4.99 -11.58 1.78
CA ILE A 60 -4.63 -10.22 2.19
C ILE A 60 -5.48 -9.16 1.47
N PHE A 61 -5.92 -9.42 0.24
CA PHE A 61 -6.81 -8.53 -0.48
C PHE A 61 -8.22 -8.60 0.07
N TYR A 62 -8.74 -9.77 0.45
CA TYR A 62 -10.02 -9.85 1.17
C TYR A 62 -10.05 -8.94 2.42
N LEU A 63 -8.99 -8.99 3.24
CA LEU A 63 -8.85 -8.10 4.39
C LEU A 63 -8.66 -6.63 3.97
N GLY A 64 -7.97 -6.39 2.86
CA GLY A 64 -7.77 -5.06 2.29
C GLY A 64 -9.07 -4.42 1.84
N GLU A 65 -9.88 -5.15 1.07
CA GLU A 65 -11.17 -4.72 0.56
C GLU A 65 -12.17 -4.52 1.71
N PHE A 66 -12.13 -5.39 2.73
CA PHE A 66 -12.88 -5.16 3.97
C PHE A 66 -12.51 -3.84 4.65
N LEU A 67 -11.24 -3.44 4.68
CA LEU A 67 -10.84 -2.16 5.26
C LEU A 67 -11.19 -0.97 4.35
N THR A 68 -11.06 -1.14 3.04
CA THR A 68 -11.31 -0.06 2.08
C THR A 68 -12.80 0.30 1.97
N GLN A 69 -13.74 -0.60 2.28
CA GLN A 69 -15.17 -0.24 2.32
C GLN A 69 -15.46 0.97 3.26
N PHE A 70 -14.62 1.22 4.27
CA PHE A 70 -14.79 2.34 5.19
C PHE A 70 -14.25 3.67 4.64
N PHE A 71 -13.62 3.67 3.47
CA PHE A 71 -13.05 4.86 2.86
C PHE A 71 -14.12 5.78 2.26
N VAL A 72 -15.38 5.33 2.17
CA VAL A 72 -16.58 6.18 1.99
C VAL A 72 -16.52 7.41 2.89
N TYR A 73 -16.00 7.26 4.11
CA TYR A 73 -15.71 8.36 5.01
C TYR A 73 -14.19 8.64 5.03
N PRO A 74 -13.70 9.71 4.38
CA PRO A 74 -12.26 9.96 4.26
C PRO A 74 -11.53 10.09 5.60
N ALA A 75 -12.21 10.59 6.65
CA ALA A 75 -11.67 10.65 8.00
C ALA A 75 -11.37 9.24 8.56
N ILE A 76 -12.28 8.29 8.35
CA ILE A 76 -12.11 6.90 8.79
C ILE A 76 -11.03 6.23 7.94
N GLY A 77 -11.04 6.43 6.62
CA GLY A 77 -10.01 5.89 5.72
C GLY A 77 -8.60 6.38 6.07
N ALA A 78 -8.42 7.69 6.30
CA ALA A 78 -7.16 8.25 6.77
C ALA A 78 -6.74 7.66 8.13
N GLY A 79 -7.71 7.43 9.03
CA GLY A 79 -7.50 6.76 10.31
C GLY A 79 -6.98 5.32 10.15
N ILE A 80 -7.59 4.53 9.26
CA ILE A 80 -7.18 3.15 8.96
C ILE A 80 -5.76 3.12 8.39
N LEU A 81 -5.44 3.97 7.41
CA LEU A 81 -4.09 4.03 6.84
C LEU A 81 -3.06 4.45 7.90
N THR A 82 -3.39 5.44 8.73
CA THR A 82 -2.53 5.88 9.83
C THR A 82 -2.29 4.77 10.84
N LEU A 83 -3.34 4.04 11.23
CA LEU A 83 -3.23 2.91 12.15
C LEU A 83 -2.35 1.81 11.56
N SER A 84 -2.48 1.52 10.26
CA SER A 84 -1.61 0.55 9.57
C SER A 84 -0.13 0.98 9.64
N GLY A 85 0.16 2.27 9.44
CA GLY A 85 1.50 2.84 9.60
C GLY A 85 2.03 2.75 11.03
N ILE A 86 1.17 2.99 12.04
CA ILE A 86 1.53 2.82 13.46
C ILE A 86 1.89 1.37 13.76
N VAL A 87 1.08 0.42 13.29
CA VAL A 87 1.35 -1.03 13.49
C VAL A 87 2.69 -1.42 12.86
N VAL A 88 2.95 -0.98 11.62
CA VAL A 88 4.25 -1.21 10.96
C VAL A 88 5.40 -0.62 11.76
N PHE A 89 5.29 0.63 12.21
CA PHE A 89 6.32 1.27 13.03
C PHE A 89 6.60 0.49 14.31
N LEU A 90 5.55 0.12 15.05
CA LEU A 90 5.67 -0.61 16.30
C LEU A 90 6.33 -1.98 16.09
N LEU A 91 5.92 -2.73 15.07
CA LEU A 91 6.53 -4.02 14.73
C LEU A 91 7.99 -3.86 14.32
N CYS A 92 8.31 -2.95 13.40
CA CYS A 92 9.69 -2.69 12.98
C CYS A 92 10.58 -2.24 14.14
N ALA A 93 10.13 -1.30 14.96
CA ALA A 93 10.86 -0.81 16.12
C ALA A 93 11.07 -1.91 17.16
N TRP A 94 10.06 -2.75 17.39
CA TRP A 94 10.15 -3.89 18.29
C TRP A 94 11.15 -4.93 17.80
N ILE A 95 11.12 -5.27 16.50
CA ILE A 95 12.07 -6.20 15.88
C ILE A 95 13.50 -5.65 16.02
N LEU A 96 13.74 -4.40 15.62
CA LEU A 96 15.07 -3.77 15.78
C LEU A 96 15.54 -3.79 17.24
N LYS A 97 14.66 -3.50 18.20
CA LYS A 97 14.99 -3.58 19.63
C LYS A 97 15.40 -5.00 20.04
N ARG A 98 14.77 -6.05 19.51
CA ARG A 98 15.15 -7.46 19.76
C ARG A 98 16.53 -7.79 19.20
N PHE A 99 16.87 -7.27 18.03
CA PHE A 99 18.23 -7.33 17.48
C PHE A 99 19.24 -6.47 18.27
N LYS A 100 18.88 -5.96 19.45
CA LYS A 100 19.71 -5.08 20.30
C LYS A 100 20.15 -3.81 19.58
N THR A 101 19.37 -3.37 18.60
CA THR A 101 19.56 -2.14 17.83
C THR A 101 18.41 -1.18 18.16
N GLY A 102 18.62 -0.25 19.09
CA GLY A 102 17.61 0.70 19.57
C GLY A 102 17.41 1.90 18.65
N ALA A 103 17.48 1.70 17.33
CA ALA A 103 17.49 2.76 16.34
C ALA A 103 16.08 2.98 15.75
N TRP A 104 15.17 3.47 16.60
CA TRP A 104 13.74 3.64 16.28
C TRP A 104 13.47 4.50 15.03
N VAL A 105 14.36 5.44 14.71
CA VAL A 105 14.25 6.29 13.51
C VAL A 105 14.23 5.46 12.23
N PHE A 106 14.99 4.36 12.16
CA PHE A 106 14.97 3.50 10.97
C PHE A 106 13.67 2.71 10.83
N ALA A 107 12.89 2.54 11.91
CA ALA A 107 11.55 1.95 11.83
C ALA A 107 10.54 2.90 11.15
N LEU A 108 10.88 4.17 10.94
CA LEU A 108 10.05 5.12 10.18
C LEU A 108 10.25 4.98 8.67
N VAL A 109 11.36 4.39 8.21
CA VAL A 109 11.63 4.23 6.76
C VAL A 109 10.53 3.41 6.07
N PRO A 110 10.13 2.22 6.57
CA PRO A 110 9.01 1.48 5.98
C PRO A 110 7.69 2.25 6.01
N VAL A 111 7.44 3.04 7.06
CA VAL A 111 6.22 3.85 7.18
C VAL A 111 6.14 4.91 6.09
N MET A 112 7.25 5.63 5.84
CA MET A 112 7.30 6.65 4.79
C MET A 112 7.15 6.04 3.39
N LEU A 113 7.76 4.87 3.15
CA LEU A 113 7.60 4.15 1.89
C LEU A 113 6.16 3.68 1.68
N ILE A 114 5.50 3.17 2.74
CA ILE A 114 4.09 2.79 2.69
C ILE A 114 3.20 4.01 2.43
N ALA A 115 3.46 5.15 3.08
CA ALA A 115 2.72 6.38 2.80
C ALA A 115 2.81 6.74 1.30
N ALA A 116 4.03 6.76 0.74
CA ALA A 116 4.24 7.07 -0.67
C ALA A 116 3.60 6.04 -1.62
N LEU A 117 3.56 4.78 -1.23
CA LEU A 117 2.89 3.74 -2.00
C LEU A 117 1.37 3.92 -1.95
N GLN A 118 0.80 4.19 -0.77
CA GLN A 118 -0.64 4.43 -0.58
C GLN A 118 -1.16 5.66 -1.32
N SER A 119 -0.30 6.66 -1.58
CA SER A 119 -0.62 7.80 -2.47
C SER A 119 -0.72 7.41 -3.96
N ASN A 120 -0.60 6.13 -4.33
CA ASN A 120 -0.81 5.65 -5.69
C ASN A 120 -2.14 4.88 -5.76
N HIS A 121 -2.99 5.19 -6.73
CA HIS A 121 -4.33 4.61 -6.85
C HIS A 121 -4.27 3.13 -7.26
N LEU A 122 -3.12 2.70 -7.80
CA LEU A 122 -2.83 1.31 -8.13
C LEU A 122 -2.36 0.48 -6.91
N TYR A 123 -2.03 1.12 -5.78
CA TYR A 123 -1.57 0.42 -4.59
C TYR A 123 -2.76 0.01 -3.70
N LYS A 124 -3.03 -1.29 -3.67
CA LYS A 124 -4.10 -1.86 -2.85
C LYS A 124 -3.69 -1.99 -1.38
N VAL A 125 -4.61 -1.65 -0.47
CA VAL A 125 -4.43 -1.76 1.00
C VAL A 125 -4.02 -3.17 1.43
N GLY A 126 -4.48 -4.20 0.73
CA GLY A 126 -4.10 -5.59 0.99
C GLY A 126 -2.59 -5.84 0.98
N LEU A 127 -1.82 -5.12 0.18
CA LEU A 127 -0.35 -5.24 0.17
C LEU A 127 0.28 -4.76 1.48
N THR A 128 -0.29 -3.72 2.11
CA THR A 128 0.13 -3.27 3.44
C THR A 128 -0.19 -4.33 4.50
N ILE A 129 -1.36 -4.98 4.39
CA ILE A 129 -1.74 -6.07 5.28
C ILE A 129 -0.79 -7.26 5.15
N GLY A 130 -0.44 -7.66 3.93
CA GLY A 130 0.54 -8.73 3.69
C GLY A 130 1.90 -8.42 4.32
N PHE A 131 2.36 -7.17 4.21
CA PHE A 131 3.59 -6.72 4.88
C PHE A 131 3.48 -6.78 6.41
N ILE A 132 2.34 -6.35 6.98
CA ILE A 132 2.08 -6.44 8.43
C ILE A 132 2.06 -7.90 8.89
N LEU A 133 1.39 -8.82 8.18
CA LEU A 133 1.36 -10.24 8.52
C LEU A 133 2.78 -10.85 8.53
N ALA A 134 3.61 -10.49 7.55
CA ALA A 134 4.98 -10.96 7.49
C ALA A 134 5.86 -10.40 8.63
N LEU A 135 5.66 -9.13 9.01
CA LEU A 135 6.29 -8.54 10.20
C LEU A 135 5.82 -9.19 11.50
N CYS A 136 4.51 -9.47 11.63
CA CYS A 136 3.94 -10.19 12.76
C CYS A 136 4.58 -11.57 12.89
N PHE A 137 4.71 -12.32 11.80
CA PHE A 137 5.42 -13.61 11.80
C PHE A 137 6.86 -13.46 12.30
N GLY A 138 7.64 -12.51 11.77
CA GLY A 138 9.01 -12.27 12.21
C GLY A 138 9.08 -11.87 13.69
N ALA A 139 8.12 -11.09 14.17
CA ALA A 139 8.03 -10.68 15.56
C ALA A 139 7.71 -11.88 16.49
N CYS A 140 6.72 -12.70 16.12
CA CYS A 140 6.36 -13.92 16.83
C CYS A 140 7.52 -14.93 16.85
N TYR A 141 8.22 -15.09 15.73
CA TYR A 141 9.38 -16.00 15.63
C TYR A 141 10.48 -15.62 16.64
N LEU A 142 10.75 -14.33 16.83
CA LEU A 142 11.72 -13.82 17.81
C LEU A 142 11.32 -14.08 19.28
N LEU A 143 10.06 -14.38 19.58
CA LEU A 143 9.61 -14.72 20.94
C LEU A 143 10.01 -16.15 21.33
N ILE A 144 10.19 -17.05 20.37
CA ILE A 144 10.36 -18.48 20.61
C ILE A 144 11.82 -18.78 21.00
N ARG A 145 12.04 -19.16 22.26
CA ARG A 145 13.40 -19.38 22.79
C ARG A 145 13.97 -20.75 22.43
N SER A 146 13.13 -21.80 22.42
CA SER A 146 13.57 -23.16 22.11
C SER A 146 13.91 -23.30 20.62
N PRO A 147 15.12 -23.78 20.26
CA PRO A 147 15.50 -23.95 18.86
C PRO A 147 14.61 -24.95 18.10
N TRP A 148 14.22 -26.05 18.74
CA TRP A 148 13.32 -27.04 18.14
C TRP A 148 11.92 -26.48 17.92
N ALA A 149 11.39 -25.72 18.88
CA ALA A 149 10.09 -25.07 18.73
C ALA A 149 10.12 -24.04 17.58
N ARG A 150 11.22 -23.30 17.40
CA ARG A 150 11.38 -22.38 16.27
C ARG A 150 11.35 -23.09 14.93
N LEU A 151 12.03 -24.22 14.83
CA LEU A 151 12.04 -25.02 13.60
C LEU A 151 10.64 -25.53 13.26
N ILE A 152 9.93 -26.12 14.24
CA ILE A 152 8.58 -26.65 14.04
C ILE A 152 7.60 -25.54 13.67
N VAL A 153 7.60 -24.43 14.43
CA VAL A 153 6.72 -23.29 14.15
C VAL A 153 7.05 -22.68 12.80
N GLY A 154 8.32 -22.47 12.46
CA GLY A 154 8.72 -21.95 11.16
C GLY A 154 8.31 -22.88 10.01
N ALA A 155 8.51 -24.18 10.17
CA ALA A 155 8.17 -25.17 9.14
C ALA A 155 6.67 -25.30 8.87
N VAL A 156 5.82 -25.09 9.89
CA VAL A 156 4.35 -25.15 9.74
C VAL A 156 3.76 -23.79 9.36
N ALA A 157 4.20 -22.71 10.01
CA ALA A 157 3.59 -21.40 9.84
C ALA A 157 3.99 -20.71 8.52
N LEU A 158 5.16 -21.01 7.94
CA LEU A 158 5.53 -20.46 6.62
C LEU A 158 4.61 -20.95 5.49
N PRO A 159 4.30 -22.27 5.37
CA PRO A 159 3.28 -22.75 4.45
C PRO A 159 1.90 -22.09 4.62
N VAL A 160 1.43 -21.97 5.86
CA VAL A 160 0.15 -21.30 6.16
C VAL A 160 0.21 -19.84 5.73
N LEU A 161 1.28 -19.13 6.05
CA LEU A 161 1.47 -17.74 5.66
C LEU A 161 1.57 -17.59 4.13
N TYR A 162 2.14 -18.57 3.42
CA TYR A 162 2.21 -18.55 1.95
C TYR A 162 0.83 -18.69 1.33
N HIS A 163 -0.02 -19.57 1.87
CA HIS A 163 -1.41 -19.65 1.40
C HIS A 163 -2.15 -18.31 1.60
N LEU A 164 -2.00 -17.69 2.78
CA LEU A 164 -2.70 -16.45 3.12
C LEU A 164 -2.12 -15.20 2.43
N ALA A 165 -0.80 -15.08 2.34
CA ALA A 165 -0.10 -13.85 1.94
C ALA A 165 0.87 -14.04 0.76
N GLY A 166 0.96 -15.23 0.17
CA GLY A 166 1.75 -15.52 -1.03
C GLY A 166 3.24 -15.23 -0.83
N ALA A 167 3.83 -14.48 -1.75
CA ALA A 167 5.25 -14.13 -1.75
C ALA A 167 5.72 -13.38 -0.48
N PHE A 168 4.82 -12.75 0.30
CA PHE A 168 5.16 -12.19 1.60
C PHE A 168 5.68 -13.25 2.59
N ALA A 169 5.32 -14.53 2.43
CA ALA A 169 5.88 -15.62 3.23
C ALA A 169 7.37 -15.84 2.94
N LEU A 170 7.82 -15.64 1.70
CA LEU A 170 9.24 -15.70 1.33
C LEU A 170 10.02 -14.60 2.05
N TRP A 171 9.44 -13.40 2.10
CA TRP A 171 10.00 -12.27 2.82
C TRP A 171 10.01 -12.50 4.34
N ALA A 172 8.96 -13.11 4.89
CA ALA A 172 8.90 -13.50 6.30
C ALA A 172 9.96 -14.55 6.66
N ALA A 173 10.21 -15.51 5.77
CA ALA A 173 11.28 -16.49 5.91
C ALA A 173 12.67 -15.84 5.93
N LEU A 174 12.90 -14.81 5.09
CA LEU A 174 14.12 -14.02 5.12
C LEU A 174 14.34 -13.40 6.51
N LEU A 175 13.32 -12.81 7.12
CA LEU A 175 13.43 -12.28 8.49
C LEU A 175 13.74 -13.37 9.52
N ALA A 176 13.12 -14.55 9.41
CA ALA A 176 13.41 -15.67 10.30
C ALA A 176 14.87 -16.15 10.16
N VAL A 177 15.38 -16.28 8.93
CA VAL A 177 16.79 -16.60 8.67
C VAL A 177 17.72 -15.55 9.28
N LEU A 178 17.44 -14.26 9.08
CA LEU A 178 18.21 -13.18 9.70
C LEU A 178 18.20 -13.27 11.23
N SER A 179 17.10 -13.69 11.83
CA SER A 179 17.01 -13.88 13.28
C SER A 179 17.86 -15.05 13.80
N GLU A 180 17.93 -16.17 13.07
CA GLU A 180 18.84 -17.29 13.42
C GLU A 180 20.31 -16.86 13.34
N LEU A 181 20.66 -16.08 12.31
CA LEU A 181 22.03 -15.66 12.04
C LEU A 181 22.53 -14.61 13.05
N PHE A 182 21.73 -13.57 13.33
CA PHE A 182 22.18 -12.38 14.07
C PHE A 182 21.63 -12.25 15.51
N TYR A 183 20.58 -12.99 15.87
CA TYR A 183 19.97 -12.92 17.22
C TYR A 183 20.23 -14.16 18.07
N PHE A 184 19.83 -15.36 17.61
CA PHE A 184 19.83 -16.56 18.46
C PHE A 184 21.21 -17.20 18.67
N ASN A 185 22.16 -17.01 17.74
CA ASN A 185 23.54 -17.55 17.85
C ASN A 185 23.61 -19.03 18.27
N ALA A 186 22.65 -19.86 17.83
CA ALA A 186 22.63 -21.28 18.14
C ALA A 186 23.74 -22.01 17.37
N LYS A 187 24.31 -23.09 17.95
CA LYS A 187 25.31 -23.94 17.26
C LYS A 187 24.77 -24.47 15.91
N ALA A 188 23.47 -24.80 15.87
CA ALA A 188 22.77 -25.30 14.69
C ALA A 188 22.14 -24.19 13.81
N ARG A 189 22.50 -22.90 13.97
CA ARG A 189 21.89 -21.79 13.22
C ARG A 189 21.88 -21.97 11.70
N TRP A 190 22.95 -22.55 11.15
CA TRP A 190 23.08 -22.80 9.72
C TRP A 190 22.13 -23.88 9.25
N ILE A 191 21.95 -24.94 10.05
CA ILE A 191 21.02 -26.03 9.77
C ILE A 191 19.58 -25.52 9.82
N HIS A 192 19.19 -24.80 10.88
CA HIS A 192 17.84 -24.22 10.96
C HIS A 192 17.57 -23.25 9.80
N SER A 193 18.52 -22.39 9.46
CA SER A 193 18.38 -21.46 8.33
C SER A 193 18.21 -22.22 7.00
N ALA A 194 19.01 -23.26 6.77
CA ALA A 194 18.89 -24.09 5.58
C ALA A 194 17.53 -24.80 5.50
N ILE A 195 17.04 -25.36 6.60
CA ILE A 195 15.72 -26.01 6.64
C ILE A 195 14.61 -25.00 6.36
N LEU A 196 14.64 -23.81 6.97
CA LEU A 196 13.64 -22.77 6.71
C LEU A 196 13.64 -22.35 5.23
N ILE A 197 14.81 -22.19 4.62
CA ILE A 197 14.92 -21.88 3.18
C ILE A 197 14.34 -23.02 2.34
N VAL A 198 14.70 -24.27 2.64
CA VAL A 198 14.20 -25.44 1.92
C VAL A 198 12.69 -25.54 2.03
N VAL A 199 12.10 -25.39 3.22
CA VAL A 199 10.63 -25.41 3.40
C VAL A 199 9.98 -24.28 2.62
N CYS A 200 10.55 -23.08 2.69
CA CYS A 200 10.05 -21.89 2.02
C CYS A 200 10.07 -22.00 0.48
N LEU A 201 11.04 -22.71 -0.09
CA LEU A 201 11.13 -22.95 -1.54
C LEU A 201 10.37 -24.21 -1.98
N ALA A 202 10.36 -25.25 -1.17
CA ALA A 202 9.68 -26.50 -1.49
C ALA A 202 8.16 -26.30 -1.49
N PHE A 203 7.61 -25.52 -0.57
CA PHE A 203 6.16 -25.36 -0.45
C PHE A 203 5.51 -24.70 -1.67
N PRO A 204 5.97 -23.55 -2.19
CA PRO A 204 5.44 -22.98 -3.44
C PRO A 204 5.53 -23.94 -4.62
N PHE A 205 6.65 -24.67 -4.75
CA PHE A 205 6.82 -25.69 -5.79
C PHE A 205 5.79 -26.83 -5.68
N LEU A 206 5.58 -27.36 -4.47
CA LEU A 206 4.58 -28.40 -4.21
C LEU A 206 3.15 -27.87 -4.42
N ALA A 207 2.89 -26.65 -3.97
CA ALA A 207 1.59 -26.00 -4.12
C ALA A 207 1.25 -25.74 -5.60
N TRP A 208 2.23 -25.33 -6.42
CA TRP A 208 2.06 -25.25 -7.88
C TRP A 208 1.70 -26.60 -8.50
N LYS A 209 2.37 -27.67 -8.08
CA LYS A 209 2.16 -28.99 -8.67
C LYS A 209 0.83 -29.64 -8.28
N PHE A 210 0.36 -29.42 -7.05
CA PHE A 210 -0.74 -30.18 -6.46
C PHE A 210 -1.96 -29.37 -6.02
N MET A 211 -1.82 -28.05 -5.79
CA MET A 211 -2.89 -27.22 -5.20
C MET A 211 -3.44 -26.17 -6.16
N TYR A 212 -2.58 -25.48 -6.93
CA TYR A 212 -2.98 -24.33 -7.73
C TYR A 212 -2.80 -24.54 -9.22
N ILE A 213 -3.85 -24.20 -9.98
CA ILE A 213 -3.81 -24.16 -11.43
C ILE A 213 -3.43 -22.73 -11.85
N MET A 214 -2.12 -22.44 -11.83
CA MET A 214 -1.61 -21.11 -12.18
C MET A 214 -0.23 -21.19 -12.86
N PRO A 215 0.16 -20.18 -13.66
CA PRO A 215 1.48 -20.14 -14.29
C PRO A 215 2.60 -20.20 -13.25
N TRP A 216 3.68 -20.90 -13.59
CA TRP A 216 4.84 -21.09 -12.70
C TRP A 216 5.31 -19.78 -12.06
N GLN A 217 5.43 -18.70 -12.83
CA GLN A 217 5.92 -17.41 -12.32
C GLN A 217 5.00 -16.78 -11.27
N GLU A 218 3.69 -16.93 -11.42
CA GLU A 218 2.71 -16.29 -10.54
C GLU A 218 2.70 -16.92 -9.14
N VAL A 219 3.00 -18.21 -9.02
CA VAL A 219 3.15 -18.91 -7.74
C VAL A 219 4.20 -18.23 -6.86
N TRP A 220 5.31 -17.79 -7.45
CA TRP A 220 6.43 -17.21 -6.71
C TRP A 220 6.26 -15.72 -6.43
N ILE A 221 5.52 -15.04 -7.29
CA ILE A 221 5.51 -13.59 -7.37
C ILE A 221 4.22 -13.01 -6.78
N ASN A 222 3.09 -13.68 -6.93
CA ASN A 222 1.80 -13.22 -6.41
C ASN A 222 1.89 -13.06 -4.88
N PRO A 223 1.49 -11.92 -4.28
CA PRO A 223 0.74 -10.79 -4.86
C PRO A 223 1.57 -9.55 -5.21
N PHE A 224 2.88 -9.67 -5.38
CA PHE A 224 3.74 -8.51 -5.63
C PHE A 224 3.48 -7.87 -7.00
N PRO A 225 3.28 -6.54 -7.06
CA PRO A 225 2.89 -5.82 -8.27
C PRO A 225 4.08 -5.56 -9.21
N PHE A 226 4.76 -6.61 -9.69
CA PHE A 226 5.91 -6.46 -10.59
C PHE A 226 5.53 -6.21 -12.06
N ARG A 227 4.28 -6.46 -12.45
CA ARG A 227 3.78 -6.21 -13.81
C ARG A 227 2.93 -4.93 -13.81
N GLY A 228 3.25 -3.98 -14.68
CA GLY A 228 2.36 -2.86 -15.01
C GLY A 228 2.28 -1.69 -14.03
N VAL A 229 3.09 -1.65 -12.95
CA VAL A 229 2.98 -0.59 -11.94
C VAL A 229 4.17 0.38 -11.97
N SER A 230 3.87 1.67 -12.16
CA SER A 230 4.85 2.78 -12.25
C SER A 230 5.74 2.94 -11.00
N ARG A 231 5.30 2.45 -9.84
CA ARG A 231 6.00 2.54 -8.55
C ARG A 231 6.66 1.23 -8.07
N MET A 232 6.90 0.28 -8.97
CA MET A 232 7.62 -0.96 -8.65
C MET A 232 8.94 -0.74 -7.88
N PRO A 233 9.81 0.23 -8.23
CA PRO A 233 11.06 0.45 -7.49
C PRO A 233 10.84 0.82 -6.01
N LEU A 234 9.76 1.56 -5.70
CA LEU A 234 9.40 1.93 -4.33
C LEU A 234 8.91 0.72 -3.53
N PHE A 235 8.13 -0.15 -4.17
CA PHE A 235 7.70 -1.40 -3.55
C PHE A 235 8.88 -2.34 -3.28
N ALA A 236 9.81 -2.46 -4.24
CA ALA A 236 11.06 -3.20 -4.03
C ALA A 236 11.91 -2.59 -2.90
N ALA A 237 11.97 -1.25 -2.81
CA ALA A 237 12.67 -0.55 -1.72
C ALA A 237 12.03 -0.84 -0.36
N LEU A 238 10.70 -0.98 -0.27
CA LEU A 238 10.01 -1.39 0.96
C LEU A 238 10.44 -2.80 1.39
N LEU A 239 10.42 -3.75 0.45
CA LEU A 239 10.79 -5.15 0.73
C LEU A 239 12.28 -5.31 1.07
N ILE A 240 13.18 -4.66 0.34
CA ILE A 240 14.63 -4.81 0.56
C ILE A 240 15.10 -3.95 1.74
N GLY A 241 14.51 -2.77 1.91
CA GLY A 241 14.98 -1.74 2.84
C GLY A 241 14.99 -2.19 4.29
N PHE A 242 13.92 -2.82 4.78
CA PHE A 242 13.86 -3.24 6.18
C PHE A 242 14.83 -4.38 6.53
N PRO A 243 14.90 -5.51 5.77
CA PRO A 243 15.92 -6.52 5.97
C PRO A 243 17.35 -5.96 5.85
N PHE A 244 17.57 -5.05 4.89
CA PHE A 244 18.86 -4.38 4.73
C PHE A 244 19.25 -3.56 5.97
N ILE A 245 18.32 -2.78 6.53
CA ILE A 245 18.52 -2.07 7.81
C ILE A 245 18.89 -3.05 8.92
N VAL A 246 18.18 -4.17 9.05
CA VAL A 246 18.46 -5.19 10.07
C VAL A 246 19.88 -5.75 9.92
N VAL A 247 20.30 -6.07 8.69
CA VAL A 247 21.65 -6.59 8.38
C VAL A 247 22.71 -5.54 8.69
N VAL A 248 22.58 -4.33 8.17
CA VAL A 248 23.57 -3.25 8.35
C VAL A 248 23.77 -2.91 9.82
N LEU A 249 22.67 -2.73 10.58
CA LEU A 249 22.77 -2.42 12.01
C LEU A 249 23.33 -3.60 12.82
N SER A 250 22.99 -4.84 12.45
CA SER A 250 23.52 -6.04 13.12
C SER A 250 25.01 -6.23 12.86
N LEU A 251 25.47 -6.04 11.62
CA LEU A 251 26.87 -6.09 11.24
C LEU A 251 27.66 -4.96 11.89
N TYR A 252 27.15 -3.72 11.82
CA TYR A 252 27.79 -2.57 12.47
C TYR A 252 28.01 -2.80 13.97
N ARG A 253 27.01 -3.33 14.67
CA ARG A 253 27.10 -3.73 16.07
C ARG A 253 28.21 -4.76 16.30
N GLN A 254 28.29 -5.80 15.46
CA GLN A 254 29.32 -6.84 15.56
C GLN A 254 30.72 -6.29 15.28
N PHE A 255 30.89 -5.47 14.24
CA PHE A 255 32.16 -4.82 13.89
C PHE A 255 32.66 -3.90 15.01
N ARG A 256 31.77 -3.13 15.63
CA ARG A 256 32.10 -2.26 16.78
C ARG A 256 32.23 -3.01 18.10
N LYS A 257 32.01 -4.34 18.12
CA LYS A 257 31.99 -5.19 19.33
C LYS A 257 31.09 -4.63 20.45
N GLN A 258 30.00 -3.97 20.08
CA GLN A 258 29.07 -3.37 21.03
C GLN A 258 28.01 -4.39 21.46
N GLU A 259 27.71 -4.46 22.76
CA GLU A 259 26.63 -5.33 23.25
C GLU A 259 25.24 -4.90 22.76
N ARG A 260 25.03 -3.59 22.63
CA ARG A 260 23.82 -2.96 22.13
C ARG A 260 24.17 -1.71 21.35
N LEU A 261 23.57 -1.54 20.18
CA LEU A 261 23.64 -0.30 19.42
C LEU A 261 22.43 0.54 19.80
N LEU A 262 22.60 1.46 20.73
CA LEU A 262 21.57 2.44 21.09
C LEU A 262 21.93 3.74 20.39
N VAL A 263 21.00 4.29 19.61
CA VAL A 263 21.15 5.66 19.13
C VAL A 263 20.86 6.57 20.32
N PRO A 264 21.86 7.29 20.86
CA PRO A 264 21.65 8.15 22.01
C PRO A 264 20.74 9.31 21.59
N TRP A 265 19.77 9.64 22.46
CA TRP A 265 18.88 10.78 22.28
C TRP A 265 19.59 12.11 22.56
N ASN A 266 20.51 12.45 21.66
CA ASN A 266 21.25 13.70 21.64
C ASN A 266 20.66 14.63 20.57
N TYR A 267 20.95 15.92 20.66
CA TYR A 267 20.48 16.91 19.67
C TYR A 267 20.80 16.51 18.22
N LYS A 268 21.95 15.84 17.97
CA LYS A 268 22.32 15.29 16.65
C LYS A 268 21.36 14.21 16.14
N SER A 269 20.91 13.31 17.02
CA SER A 269 19.96 12.25 16.65
C SER A 269 18.56 12.81 16.38
N ILE A 270 18.14 13.79 17.17
CA ILE A 270 16.87 14.50 17.01
C ILE A 270 16.90 15.26 15.70
N LEU A 271 17.98 16.00 15.43
CA LEU A 271 18.17 16.72 14.17
C LEU A 271 18.17 15.76 12.97
N ALA A 272 18.92 14.66 13.03
CA ALA A 272 18.95 13.66 11.97
C ALA A 272 17.57 13.04 11.70
N SER A 273 16.82 12.73 12.77
CA SER A 273 15.43 12.25 12.64
C SER A 273 14.51 13.31 12.05
N GLY A 274 14.64 14.57 12.45
CA GLY A 274 13.88 15.68 11.90
C GLY A 274 14.16 15.89 10.41
N VAL A 275 15.44 15.86 10.00
CA VAL A 275 15.83 15.94 8.58
C VAL A 275 15.27 14.77 7.78
N LEU A 276 15.32 13.55 8.31
CA LEU A 276 14.77 12.37 7.64
C LEU A 276 13.25 12.46 7.50
N LEU A 277 12.54 12.97 8.51
CA LEU A 277 11.09 13.14 8.48
C LEU A 277 10.66 14.27 7.55
N ILE A 278 11.31 15.43 7.63
CA ILE A 278 11.03 16.57 6.76
C ILE A 278 11.37 16.20 5.31
N GLY A 279 12.56 15.63 5.08
CA GLY A 279 12.98 15.17 3.75
C GLY A 279 12.04 14.11 3.19
N GLY A 280 11.65 13.12 3.99
CA GLY A 280 10.68 12.11 3.62
C GLY A 280 9.30 12.70 3.30
N GLY A 281 8.79 13.61 4.13
CA GLY A 281 7.52 14.30 3.89
C GLY A 281 7.53 15.18 2.64
N VAL A 282 8.60 15.94 2.41
CA VAL A 282 8.78 16.74 1.18
C VAL A 282 8.86 15.81 -0.04
N TRP A 283 9.57 14.70 0.06
CA TRP A 283 9.66 13.72 -1.02
C TRP A 283 8.30 13.08 -1.32
N ILE A 284 7.53 12.68 -0.30
CA ILE A 284 6.15 12.18 -0.47
C ILE A 284 5.30 13.23 -1.18
N LYS A 285 5.29 14.48 -0.69
CA LYS A 285 4.48 15.56 -1.29
C LYS A 285 4.85 15.88 -2.74
N THR A 286 6.13 15.79 -3.09
CA THR A 286 6.64 16.23 -4.41
C THR A 286 6.76 15.11 -5.44
N LYS A 287 6.86 13.85 -5.01
CA LYS A 287 7.08 12.70 -5.89
C LYS A 287 6.03 11.61 -5.77
N ALA A 288 5.38 11.46 -4.62
CA ALA A 288 4.37 10.42 -4.40
C ALA A 288 2.94 10.95 -4.48
N TYR A 289 2.69 12.17 -4.02
CA TYR A 289 1.41 12.85 -4.20
C TYR A 289 1.35 13.47 -5.59
N ASP A 290 0.26 13.19 -6.31
CA ASP A 290 -0.03 13.83 -7.59
C ASP A 290 -1.30 14.68 -7.45
N PRO A 291 -1.18 16.03 -7.35
CA PRO A 291 -2.32 16.91 -7.18
C PRO A 291 -3.25 16.91 -8.40
N THR A 292 -2.71 16.66 -9.60
CA THR A 292 -3.48 16.64 -10.83
C THR A 292 -4.43 15.45 -10.85
N ILE A 293 -3.92 14.27 -10.43
CA ILE A 293 -4.76 13.07 -10.25
C ILE A 293 -5.81 13.31 -9.18
N GLU A 294 -5.44 13.91 -8.04
CA GLU A 294 -6.40 14.19 -6.95
C GLU A 294 -7.56 15.10 -7.41
N VAL A 295 -7.29 16.16 -8.18
CA VAL A 295 -8.33 17.03 -8.75
C VAL A 295 -9.24 16.23 -9.70
N PHE A 296 -8.66 15.39 -10.56
CA PHE A 296 -9.44 14.55 -11.47
C PHE A 296 -10.33 13.55 -10.73
N LEU A 297 -9.80 12.86 -9.71
CA LEU A 297 -10.58 11.95 -8.87
C LEU A 297 -11.68 12.70 -8.10
N GLY A 298 -11.44 13.96 -7.74
CA GLY A 298 -12.48 14.83 -7.18
C GLY A 298 -13.59 15.16 -8.17
N MET A 299 -13.24 15.42 -9.43
CA MET A 299 -14.23 15.59 -10.49
C MET A 299 -15.06 14.32 -10.69
N ASP A 300 -14.40 13.16 -10.77
CA ASP A 300 -15.07 11.85 -10.89
C ASP A 300 -16.07 11.61 -9.76
N HIS A 301 -15.64 11.81 -8.51
CA HIS A 301 -16.51 11.71 -7.35
C HIS A 301 -17.74 12.63 -7.45
N TYR A 302 -17.56 13.88 -7.85
CA TYR A 302 -18.69 14.82 -7.97
C TYR A 302 -19.60 14.55 -9.16
N VAL A 303 -19.10 13.93 -10.23
CA VAL A 303 -19.94 13.39 -11.32
C VAL A 303 -20.84 12.28 -10.76
N GLN A 304 -20.27 11.32 -10.03
CA GLN A 304 -21.01 10.21 -9.41
C GLN A 304 -22.05 10.69 -8.39
N THR A 305 -21.77 11.76 -7.63
CA THR A 305 -22.73 12.36 -6.68
C THR A 305 -23.63 13.42 -7.30
N GLU A 306 -23.57 13.62 -8.62
CA GLU A 306 -24.34 14.62 -9.39
C GLU A 306 -24.17 16.09 -8.92
N ASP A 307 -23.02 16.43 -8.33
CA ASP A 307 -22.68 17.81 -7.92
C ASP A 307 -21.96 18.55 -9.05
N TRP A 308 -22.71 18.84 -10.11
CA TRP A 308 -22.20 19.42 -11.36
C TRP A 308 -21.50 20.77 -11.19
N LYS A 309 -21.89 21.57 -10.18
CA LYS A 309 -21.28 22.87 -9.93
C LYS A 309 -19.83 22.71 -9.49
N LYS A 310 -19.55 21.75 -8.60
CA LYS A 310 -18.18 21.47 -8.14
C LYS A 310 -17.30 20.86 -9.23
N VAL A 311 -17.87 20.06 -10.14
CA VAL A 311 -17.14 19.57 -11.32
C VAL A 311 -16.63 20.74 -12.17
N ILE A 312 -17.48 21.75 -12.41
CA ILE A 312 -17.11 22.97 -13.15
C ILE A 312 -16.11 23.86 -12.39
N GLU A 313 -16.15 23.86 -11.05
CA GLU A 313 -15.16 24.57 -10.24
C GLU A 313 -13.79 23.90 -10.31
N LEU A 314 -13.74 22.58 -10.08
CA LEU A 314 -12.50 21.80 -10.15
C LEU A 314 -11.89 21.79 -11.55
N SER A 315 -12.70 21.79 -12.61
CA SER A 315 -12.19 21.82 -13.98
C SER A 315 -11.35 23.07 -14.28
N LYS A 316 -11.61 24.19 -13.58
CA LYS A 316 -10.83 25.43 -13.73
C LYS A 316 -9.50 25.38 -12.98
N GLU A 317 -9.40 24.55 -11.95
CA GLU A 317 -8.17 24.35 -11.17
C GLU A 317 -7.20 23.38 -11.87
N TYR A 318 -7.71 22.56 -12.79
CA TYR A 318 -6.91 21.58 -13.50
C TYR A 318 -5.93 22.27 -14.48
N PRO A 319 -4.61 22.06 -14.34
CA PRO A 319 -3.59 22.89 -15.00
C PRO A 319 -3.36 22.56 -16.48
N GLU A 320 -3.74 21.37 -16.93
CA GLU A 320 -3.40 20.84 -18.25
C GLU A 320 -4.64 20.56 -19.10
N MET A 321 -4.48 20.53 -20.41
CA MET A 321 -5.55 20.11 -21.32
C MET A 321 -5.64 18.58 -21.31
N ASN A 322 -6.65 18.04 -20.61
CA ASN A 322 -6.89 16.60 -20.47
C ASN A 322 -8.28 16.21 -21.00
N GLN A 323 -8.37 15.09 -21.72
CA GLN A 323 -9.61 14.65 -22.37
C GLN A 323 -10.71 14.29 -21.39
N LEU A 324 -10.38 13.57 -20.32
CA LEU A 324 -11.35 13.15 -19.31
C LEU A 324 -11.88 14.36 -18.55
N VAL A 325 -11.03 15.34 -18.27
CA VAL A 325 -11.42 16.61 -17.64
C VAL A 325 -12.38 17.40 -18.52
N VAL A 326 -12.06 17.57 -19.82
CA VAL A 326 -12.95 18.26 -20.77
C VAL A 326 -14.29 17.52 -20.91
N TYR A 327 -14.25 16.19 -20.98
CA TYR A 327 -15.42 15.32 -21.02
C TYR A 327 -16.35 15.54 -19.82
N TYR A 328 -15.83 15.47 -18.60
CA TYR A 328 -16.62 15.75 -17.38
C TYR A 328 -17.08 17.20 -17.28
N THR A 329 -16.26 18.15 -17.72
CA THR A 329 -16.65 19.57 -17.76
C THR A 329 -17.84 19.78 -18.69
N ASN A 330 -17.78 19.25 -19.91
CA ASN A 330 -18.86 19.37 -20.87
C ASN A 330 -20.15 18.69 -20.38
N LEU A 331 -20.04 17.49 -19.78
CA LEU A 331 -21.18 16.82 -19.16
C LEU A 331 -21.81 17.67 -18.03
N ALA A 332 -21.00 18.27 -17.16
CA ALA A 332 -21.49 19.12 -16.08
C ALA A 332 -22.14 20.43 -16.59
N VAL A 333 -21.55 21.07 -17.60
CA VAL A 333 -22.10 22.26 -18.24
C VAL A 333 -23.43 21.94 -18.94
N TYR A 334 -23.55 20.75 -19.54
CA TYR A 334 -24.82 20.24 -20.08
C TYR A 334 -25.86 20.03 -18.98
N LYS A 335 -25.51 19.32 -17.90
CA LYS A 335 -26.43 19.01 -16.79
C LYS A 335 -26.91 20.25 -16.03
N THR A 336 -26.12 21.32 -16.05
CA THR A 336 -26.53 22.62 -15.48
C THR A 336 -27.31 23.51 -16.45
N GLY A 337 -27.59 23.05 -17.68
CA GLY A 337 -28.32 23.81 -18.70
C GLY A 337 -27.53 24.98 -19.30
N GLN A 338 -26.22 25.04 -19.08
CA GLN A 338 -25.37 26.17 -19.48
C GLN A 338 -24.62 25.93 -20.79
N MET A 339 -24.74 24.75 -21.39
CA MET A 339 -23.95 24.35 -22.57
C MET A 339 -24.08 25.31 -23.76
N ALA A 340 -25.30 25.73 -24.10
CA ALA A 340 -25.51 26.64 -25.23
C ALA A 340 -24.79 28.00 -25.07
N ASN A 341 -24.63 28.48 -23.83
CA ASN A 341 -24.11 29.80 -23.55
C ASN A 341 -22.64 29.80 -23.12
N ARG A 342 -22.17 28.70 -22.51
CA ARG A 342 -20.91 28.66 -21.76
C ARG A 342 -19.97 27.52 -22.12
N MET A 343 -20.33 26.65 -23.07
CA MET A 343 -19.45 25.54 -23.48
C MET A 343 -18.07 26.04 -23.94
N PHE A 344 -18.04 27.13 -24.71
CA PHE A 344 -16.79 27.71 -25.22
C PHE A 344 -16.02 28.58 -24.20
N ASP A 345 -16.55 28.74 -22.97
CA ASP A 345 -15.79 29.33 -21.86
C ASP A 345 -14.71 28.38 -21.35
N PHE A 346 -14.80 27.08 -21.68
CA PHE A 346 -13.90 26.03 -21.24
C PHE A 346 -13.10 25.44 -22.41
N PRO A 347 -11.92 24.84 -22.16
CA PRO A 347 -11.15 24.14 -23.20
C PRO A 347 -11.98 23.07 -23.89
N GLN A 348 -11.85 22.97 -25.22
CA GLN A 348 -12.61 22.01 -26.04
C GLN A 348 -11.68 21.08 -26.82
N MET A 349 -12.09 19.83 -26.99
CA MET A 349 -11.37 18.80 -27.78
C MET A 349 -12.25 18.15 -28.85
N GLY A 350 -13.06 18.97 -29.50
CA GLY A 350 -14.02 18.52 -30.51
C GLY A 350 -14.93 17.42 -29.98
N VAL A 351 -15.21 16.42 -30.82
CA VAL A 351 -16.05 15.27 -30.46
C VAL A 351 -15.48 14.50 -29.26
N GLY A 352 -14.14 14.39 -29.17
CA GLY A 352 -13.46 13.66 -28.09
C GLY A 352 -13.63 14.28 -26.70
N GLY A 353 -14.01 15.57 -26.64
CA GLY A 353 -14.37 16.25 -25.40
C GLY A 353 -15.85 16.15 -25.03
N LEU A 354 -16.71 15.62 -25.91
CA LEU A 354 -18.14 15.40 -25.63
C LEU A 354 -18.42 13.92 -25.35
N GLN A 355 -17.73 13.05 -26.07
CA GLN A 355 -17.85 11.61 -25.97
C GLN A 355 -16.46 11.01 -26.14
N LEU A 356 -16.06 10.15 -25.20
CA LEU A 356 -14.82 9.41 -25.34
C LEU A 356 -14.94 8.42 -26.51
N GLN A 357 -13.90 8.34 -27.33
CA GLN A 357 -13.81 7.28 -28.32
C GLN A 357 -13.45 6.00 -27.60
N TRP A 358 -14.20 4.94 -27.86
CA TRP A 358 -13.88 3.65 -27.28
C TRP A 358 -12.48 3.20 -27.68
N ALA A 359 -11.69 2.80 -26.70
CA ALA A 359 -10.39 2.19 -26.88
C ALA A 359 -10.29 0.98 -25.96
N ARG A 360 -9.48 0.00 -26.37
CA ARG A 360 -9.23 -1.22 -25.60
C ARG A 360 -8.17 -0.98 -24.52
N ASP A 361 -8.41 0.00 -23.66
CA ASP A 361 -7.61 0.36 -22.49
C ASP A 361 -8.47 0.27 -21.21
N GLU A 362 -7.83 0.34 -20.04
CA GLU A 362 -8.55 0.26 -18.75
C GLU A 362 -9.32 1.55 -18.43
N VAL A 363 -8.73 2.70 -18.79
CA VAL A 363 -9.15 4.02 -18.33
C VAL A 363 -10.37 4.51 -19.11
N THR A 364 -10.33 4.43 -20.44
CA THR A 364 -11.39 5.00 -21.28
C THR A 364 -12.76 4.34 -21.07
N PRO A 365 -12.88 3.00 -21.08
CA PRO A 365 -14.15 2.33 -20.81
C PRO A 365 -14.68 2.56 -19.39
N PHE A 366 -13.78 2.74 -18.41
CA PHE A 366 -14.16 2.96 -17.02
C PHE A 366 -14.90 4.30 -16.84
N PHE A 367 -14.37 5.39 -17.42
CA PHE A 367 -14.94 6.73 -17.25
C PHE A 367 -15.95 7.13 -18.34
N GLY A 368 -15.84 6.57 -19.55
CA GLY A 368 -16.61 7.05 -20.70
C GLY A 368 -18.08 6.64 -20.73
N GLY A 369 -18.49 5.69 -19.89
CA GLY A 369 -19.89 5.24 -19.77
C GLY A 369 -20.84 6.31 -19.23
N GLU A 370 -20.32 7.32 -18.52
CA GLU A 370 -21.12 8.32 -17.78
C GLU A 370 -22.08 9.12 -18.67
N VAL A 371 -21.59 9.61 -19.82
CA VAL A 371 -22.43 10.35 -20.78
C VAL A 371 -23.61 9.50 -21.25
N PHE A 372 -23.41 8.21 -21.53
CA PHE A 372 -24.49 7.34 -21.97
C PHE A 372 -25.51 7.09 -20.87
N TYR A 373 -25.05 6.88 -19.63
CA TYR A 373 -25.92 6.75 -18.48
C TYR A 373 -26.81 7.99 -18.32
N HIS A 374 -26.21 9.18 -18.41
CA HIS A 374 -26.90 10.45 -18.25
C HIS A 374 -27.79 10.87 -19.42
N LEU A 375 -27.62 10.27 -20.60
CA LEU A 375 -28.50 10.37 -21.77
C LEU A 375 -29.59 9.28 -21.79
N ASN A 376 -29.65 8.43 -20.76
CA ASN A 376 -30.57 7.30 -20.64
C ASN A 376 -30.33 6.19 -21.68
N TYR A 377 -29.13 6.10 -22.24
CA TYR A 377 -28.66 5.01 -23.10
C TYR A 377 -28.02 3.90 -22.26
N ILE A 378 -28.85 3.32 -21.38
CA ILE A 378 -28.43 2.40 -20.33
C ILE A 378 -27.70 1.16 -20.88
N ASN A 379 -28.13 0.61 -22.02
CA ASN A 379 -27.46 -0.54 -22.64
C ASN A 379 -26.01 -0.23 -23.04
N GLU A 380 -25.76 1.00 -23.51
CA GLU A 380 -24.43 1.42 -23.90
C GLU A 380 -23.57 1.71 -22.66
N ALA A 381 -24.13 2.34 -21.62
CA ALA A 381 -23.43 2.50 -20.35
C ALA A 381 -23.01 1.14 -19.75
N TYR A 382 -23.89 0.14 -19.78
CA TYR A 382 -23.57 -1.23 -19.35
C TYR A 382 -22.47 -1.87 -20.19
N ARG A 383 -22.48 -1.68 -21.52
CA ARG A 383 -21.42 -2.18 -22.41
C ARG A 383 -20.06 -1.66 -21.98
N TRP A 384 -19.95 -0.35 -21.73
CA TRP A 384 -18.71 0.28 -21.30
C TRP A 384 -18.22 -0.23 -19.94
N ALA A 385 -19.13 -0.36 -18.96
CA ALA A 385 -18.80 -0.91 -17.65
C ALA A 385 -18.33 -2.37 -17.73
N PHE A 386 -18.99 -3.20 -18.55
CA PHE A 386 -18.60 -4.59 -18.78
C PHE A 386 -17.23 -4.69 -19.46
N GLU A 387 -16.99 -3.88 -20.48
CA GLU A 387 -15.70 -3.85 -21.19
C GLU A 387 -14.57 -3.36 -20.28
N SER A 388 -14.82 -2.39 -19.39
CA SER A 388 -13.86 -1.98 -18.36
C SER A 388 -13.51 -3.14 -17.41
N MET A 389 -14.52 -3.89 -16.95
CA MET A 389 -14.32 -5.06 -16.10
C MET A 389 -13.46 -6.12 -16.80
N VAL A 390 -13.75 -6.42 -18.07
CA VAL A 390 -12.98 -7.39 -18.87
C VAL A 390 -11.56 -6.89 -19.18
N ALA A 391 -11.38 -5.59 -19.38
CA ALA A 391 -10.05 -5.00 -19.62
C ALA A 391 -9.16 -5.05 -18.38
N LYS A 392 -9.73 -4.97 -17.17
CA LYS A 392 -9.00 -5.09 -15.89
C LYS A 392 -8.55 -6.52 -15.56
N GLY A 393 -9.15 -7.53 -16.21
CA GLY A 393 -8.77 -8.95 -16.09
C GLY A 393 -9.66 -9.76 -15.17
#